data_AF-A0A543I5F9-F1
#
_entry.id   AF-A0A543I5F9-F1
#
_cell.length_a   1.000
_cell.length_b   1.000
_cell.length_c   1.000
_cell.angle_alpha   90.00
_cell.angle_beta   90.00
_cell.angle_gamma   90.00
#
_symmetry.space_group_name_H-M   'P 1'
#
loop_
_entity.id
_entity.type
_entity.pdbx_description
1 polymer ?
#
loop_
_entity_poly.entity_id
_entity_poly.type
_entity_poly.pdbx_seq_one_letter_code
_entity_poly.pdbx_strand_id
1 'polypeptide(L)'
;MTNHTTPPSTPLDTLKYTFWVIREGIGLAISGLTGTEAVDEEHWAIRQLDYMQQVLVEALAEHVEGVRWNEFRVEYTEAGLQAARTYDDGTPVFETIDFGKSITDYYPRYHGDRDEFIKEHQPKAAGPITESEAQRFTALLQFPTPDEPHGPQGGDAA
;
A
#
# COMPACT_ATOMS: atom_id res chain seq x y z
N MET A 1 20.43 -36.14 -4.41
CA MET A 1 20.13 -34.69 -4.55
C MET A 1 19.20 -34.35 -3.40
N THR A 2 19.73 -33.70 -2.36
CA THR A 2 18.97 -33.30 -1.18
C THR A 2 18.09 -32.13 -1.56
N ASN A 3 16.79 -32.37 -1.74
CA ASN A 3 15.78 -31.31 -1.79
C ASN A 3 15.92 -30.50 -0.49
N HIS A 4 16.37 -29.25 -0.61
CA HIS A 4 16.28 -28.30 0.49
C HIS A 4 14.79 -28.06 0.75
N THR A 5 14.22 -28.81 1.69
CA THR A 5 12.90 -28.55 2.24
C THR A 5 13.04 -27.38 3.20
N THR A 6 13.12 -26.16 2.66
CA THR A 6 12.88 -24.98 3.49
C THR A 6 11.48 -25.16 4.08
N PRO A 7 11.32 -25.09 5.41
CA PRO A 7 10.00 -25.12 6.03
C PRO A 7 9.10 -24.06 5.40
N PRO A 8 7.78 -24.26 5.36
CA PRO A 8 6.85 -23.20 5.00
C PRO A 8 7.13 -21.95 5.84
N SER A 9 7.27 -20.80 5.19
CA SER A 9 7.49 -19.52 5.86
C SER A 9 6.29 -19.20 6.77
N THR A 10 6.53 -18.79 8.02
CA THR A 10 5.45 -18.29 8.89
C THR A 10 5.24 -16.78 8.68
N PRO A 11 4.08 -16.22 9.04
CA PRO A 11 3.88 -14.76 9.00
C PRO A 11 4.94 -13.99 9.77
N LEU A 12 5.39 -14.53 10.91
CA LEU A 12 6.43 -13.91 11.73
C LEU A 12 7.82 -13.96 11.07
N ASP A 13 8.16 -15.07 10.40
CA ASP A 13 9.44 -15.19 9.70
C ASP A 13 9.50 -14.26 8.49
N THR A 14 8.40 -14.15 7.76
CA THR A 14 8.21 -13.21 6.66
C THR A 14 8.37 -11.77 7.16
N LEU A 15 7.67 -11.40 8.24
CA LEU A 15 7.77 -10.08 8.84
C LEU A 15 9.21 -9.72 9.25
N LYS A 16 9.94 -10.65 9.87
CA LYS A 16 11.35 -10.44 10.25
C LYS A 16 12.22 -10.19 9.03
N TYR A 17 12.06 -10.99 7.97
CA TYR A 17 12.80 -10.82 6.73
C TYR A 17 12.50 -9.45 6.10
N THR A 18 11.23 -9.13 5.90
CA THR A 18 10.75 -7.86 5.33
C THR A 18 11.27 -6.66 6.10
N PHE A 19 11.25 -6.70 7.44
CA PHE A 19 11.79 -5.62 8.28
C PHE A 19 13.26 -5.33 7.97
N TRP A 20 14.11 -6.36 7.87
CA TRP A 20 15.54 -6.18 7.62
C TRP A 20 15.81 -5.64 6.21
N VAL A 21 15.13 -6.16 5.19
CA VAL A 21 15.28 -5.69 3.81
C VAL A 21 14.88 -4.22 3.67
N ILE A 22 13.73 -3.82 4.22
CA ILE A 22 13.27 -2.43 4.16
C ILE A 22 14.19 -1.51 4.95
N ARG A 23 14.62 -1.93 6.15
CA ARG A 23 15.52 -1.12 6.97
C ARG A 23 16.83 -0.80 6.24
N GLU A 24 17.42 -1.78 5.58
CA GLU A 24 18.64 -1.58 4.78
C GLU A 24 18.37 -0.72 3.55
N GLY A 25 17.27 -0.97 2.83
CA GLY A 25 16.86 -0.18 1.67
C GLY A 25 16.63 1.31 1.98
N ILE A 26 16.02 1.63 3.13
CA ILE A 26 15.84 3.03 3.59
C ILE A 26 17.20 3.70 3.81
N GLY A 27 18.15 3.00 4.46
CA GLY A 27 19.48 3.53 4.69
C GLY A 27 20.19 3.89 3.39
N LEU A 28 20.13 2.98 2.41
CA LEU A 28 20.65 3.19 1.07
C LEU A 28 19.97 4.37 0.37
N ALA A 29 18.63 4.42 0.37
CA ALA A 29 17.88 5.51 -0.25
C ALA A 29 18.24 6.89 0.35
N ILE A 30 18.38 6.99 1.68
CA ILE A 30 18.82 8.22 2.35
C ILE A 30 20.25 8.61 1.92
N SER A 31 21.18 7.66 1.88
CA SER A 31 22.56 7.92 1.43
C SER A 31 22.60 8.46 -0.01
N GLY A 32 21.78 7.91 -0.90
CA GLY A 32 21.64 8.41 -2.27
C GLY A 32 20.99 9.79 -2.34
N LEU A 33 19.94 10.06 -1.57
CA LEU A 33 19.27 11.37 -1.58
C LEU A 33 20.10 12.49 -0.94
N THR A 34 21.04 12.16 -0.05
CA THR A 34 21.88 13.13 0.67
C THR A 34 23.18 13.47 -0.05
N GLY A 35 23.41 12.93 -1.26
CA GLY A 35 24.57 13.29 -2.07
C GLY A 35 25.88 12.68 -1.60
N THR A 36 25.83 11.61 -0.79
CA THR A 36 27.05 11.02 -0.22
C THR A 36 27.82 10.12 -1.20
N GLU A 37 27.27 9.81 -2.38
CA GLU A 37 27.85 8.85 -3.33
C GLU A 37 28.01 9.26 -4.81
N ALA A 38 27.97 10.52 -5.25
CA ALA A 38 28.38 10.92 -6.61
C ALA A 38 27.84 10.08 -7.81
N VAL A 39 26.64 9.50 -7.73
CA VAL A 39 25.96 8.84 -8.87
C VAL A 39 24.78 9.73 -9.32
N ASP A 40 24.27 9.50 -10.53
CA ASP A 40 23.03 10.07 -11.06
C ASP A 40 21.84 9.60 -10.19
N GLU A 41 21.70 10.22 -9.01
CA GLU A 41 21.26 9.57 -7.75
C GLU A 41 19.74 9.49 -7.55
N GLU A 42 18.97 10.40 -8.16
CA GLU A 42 17.52 10.45 -7.98
C GLU A 42 16.84 9.18 -8.53
N HIS A 43 17.27 8.73 -9.72
CA HIS A 43 16.74 7.50 -10.31
C HIS A 43 17.11 6.24 -9.52
N TRP A 44 18.25 6.24 -8.83
CA TRP A 44 18.64 5.10 -8.01
C TRP A 44 17.85 5.05 -6.70
N ALA A 45 17.68 6.19 -6.02
CA ALA A 45 16.87 6.26 -4.81
C ALA A 45 15.40 5.86 -5.07
N ILE A 46 14.82 6.32 -6.18
CA ILE A 46 13.45 5.92 -6.59
C ILE A 46 13.38 4.40 -6.82
N ARG A 47 14.37 3.79 -7.49
CA ARG A 47 14.40 2.34 -7.67
C ARG A 47 14.50 1.57 -6.35
N GLN A 48 15.20 2.11 -5.35
CA GLN A 48 15.23 1.51 -4.02
C GLN A 48 13.86 1.57 -3.35
N LEU A 49 13.13 2.68 -3.49
CA LEU A 49 11.75 2.79 -3.00
C LEU A 49 10.82 1.76 -3.68
N ASP A 50 10.91 1.63 -5.02
CA ASP A 50 10.13 0.65 -5.78
C ASP A 50 10.45 -0.79 -5.35
N TYR A 51 11.73 -1.10 -5.14
CA TYR A 51 12.15 -2.41 -4.67
C TYR A 51 11.63 -2.69 -3.25
N MET A 52 11.65 -1.71 -2.35
CA MET A 52 11.07 -1.87 -1.00
C MET A 52 9.56 -2.09 -1.07
N GLN A 53 8.85 -1.41 -1.96
CA GLN A 53 7.43 -1.64 -2.18
C GLN A 53 7.17 -3.04 -2.72
N GLN A 54 7.96 -3.51 -3.68
CA GLN A 54 7.87 -4.88 -4.18
C GLN A 54 8.03 -5.90 -3.06
N VAL A 55 9.05 -5.77 -2.21
CA VAL A 55 9.31 -6.69 -1.09
C VAL A 55 8.14 -6.71 -0.09
N LEU A 56 7.53 -5.55 0.19
CA LEU A 56 6.34 -5.47 1.05
C LEU A 56 5.15 -6.23 0.44
N VAL A 57 4.93 -6.07 -0.86
CA VAL A 57 3.83 -6.74 -1.56
C VAL A 57 4.04 -8.24 -1.64
N GLU A 58 5.25 -8.70 -1.97
CA GLU A 58 5.58 -10.11 -2.04
C GLU A 58 5.42 -10.78 -0.66
N ALA A 59 5.86 -10.11 0.41
CA ALA A 59 5.64 -10.55 1.77
C ALA A 59 4.16 -10.67 2.14
N LEU A 60 3.32 -9.72 1.69
CA LEU A 60 1.88 -9.79 1.88
C LEU A 60 1.28 -10.97 1.09
N ALA A 61 1.72 -11.17 -0.15
CA ALA A 61 1.24 -12.24 -1.03
C ALA A 61 1.58 -13.65 -0.55
N GLU A 62 2.61 -13.83 0.29
CA GLU A 62 2.89 -15.11 0.94
C GLU A 62 1.75 -15.57 1.87
N HIS A 63 0.98 -14.63 2.43
CA HIS A 63 -0.03 -14.91 3.46
C HIS A 63 -1.44 -14.48 3.08
N VAL A 64 -1.60 -13.67 2.03
CA VAL A 64 -2.90 -13.20 1.55
C VAL A 64 -3.08 -13.62 0.09
N GLU A 65 -4.00 -14.57 -0.13
CA GLU A 65 -4.32 -15.07 -1.47
C GLU A 65 -4.89 -13.97 -2.36
N GLY A 66 -4.48 -13.96 -3.63
CA GLY A 66 -4.97 -13.00 -4.62
C GLY A 66 -4.31 -11.63 -4.54
N VAL A 67 -3.23 -11.46 -3.77
CA VAL A 67 -2.30 -10.33 -3.85
C VAL A 67 -1.13 -10.73 -4.76
N ARG A 68 -0.70 -9.84 -5.66
CA ARG A 68 0.53 -10.04 -6.44
C ARG A 68 1.20 -8.74 -6.83
N TRP A 69 2.51 -8.80 -7.06
CA TRP A 69 3.26 -7.74 -7.72
C TRP A 69 3.33 -8.00 -9.23
N ASN A 70 3.10 -6.98 -10.04
CA ASN A 70 3.21 -7.05 -11.49
C ASN A 70 3.79 -5.75 -12.04
N GLU A 71 4.99 -5.78 -12.63
CA GLU A 71 5.58 -4.65 -13.35
C GLU A 71 5.39 -3.28 -12.67
N PHE A 72 5.87 -3.13 -11.42
CA PHE A 72 5.80 -1.89 -10.63
C PHE A 72 4.41 -1.49 -10.11
N ARG A 73 3.42 -2.38 -10.22
CA ARG A 73 2.11 -2.19 -9.58
C ARG A 73 1.74 -3.37 -8.71
N VAL A 74 1.00 -3.07 -7.65
CA VAL A 74 0.30 -4.08 -6.88
C VAL A 74 -0.99 -4.43 -7.62
N GLU A 75 -1.34 -5.71 -7.65
CA GLU A 75 -2.62 -6.17 -8.17
C GLU A 75 -3.31 -7.03 -7.12
N TYR A 76 -4.62 -6.86 -7.04
CA TYR A 76 -5.49 -7.57 -6.11
C TYR A 76 -6.64 -8.23 -6.85
N THR A 77 -7.02 -9.44 -6.42
CA THR A 77 -8.40 -9.89 -6.55
C THR A 77 -9.29 -9.15 -5.56
N GLU A 78 -10.61 -9.16 -5.75
CA GLU A 78 -11.54 -8.53 -4.80
C GLU A 78 -11.41 -9.11 -3.38
N ALA A 79 -11.37 -10.45 -3.27
CA ALA A 79 -11.19 -11.13 -1.99
C ALA A 79 -9.81 -10.83 -1.35
N GLY A 80 -8.75 -10.80 -2.16
CA GLY A 80 -7.40 -10.46 -1.70
C GLY A 80 -7.29 -9.01 -1.20
N LEU A 81 -7.96 -8.06 -1.87
CA LEU A 81 -8.04 -6.67 -1.42
C LEU A 81 -8.77 -6.56 -0.08
N GLN A 82 -9.91 -7.25 0.05
CA GLN A 82 -10.67 -7.26 1.30
C GLN A 82 -9.86 -7.86 2.45
N ALA A 83 -9.19 -8.99 2.20
CA ALA A 83 -8.34 -9.65 3.18
C ALA A 83 -7.14 -8.77 3.58
N ALA A 84 -6.49 -8.10 2.62
CA ALA A 84 -5.39 -7.18 2.90
C ALA A 84 -5.81 -5.94 3.73
N ARG A 85 -7.10 -5.58 3.71
CA ARG A 85 -7.67 -4.42 4.40
C ARG A 85 -8.39 -4.77 5.70
N THR A 86 -8.44 -6.03 6.10
CA THR A 86 -9.18 -6.49 7.28
C THR A 86 -8.28 -7.35 8.15
N TYR A 87 -8.27 -7.10 9.46
CA TYR A 87 -7.62 -7.99 10.42
C TYR A 87 -8.39 -9.31 10.59
N ASP A 88 -7.75 -10.32 11.20
CA ASP A 88 -8.36 -11.63 11.49
C ASP A 88 -9.64 -11.57 12.35
N ASP A 89 -9.84 -10.49 13.11
CA ASP A 89 -11.04 -10.26 13.93
C ASP A 89 -12.17 -9.55 13.17
N GLY A 90 -11.99 -9.29 11.87
CA GLY A 90 -12.95 -8.61 11.01
C GLY A 90 -12.90 -7.07 11.09
N THR A 91 -12.02 -6.49 11.90
CA THR A 91 -11.87 -5.02 11.98
C THR A 91 -11.02 -4.49 10.82
N PRO A 92 -11.29 -3.28 10.31
CA PRO A 92 -10.51 -2.71 9.22
C PRO A 92 -9.09 -2.35 9.67
N VAL A 93 -8.11 -2.51 8.77
CA VAL A 93 -6.73 -2.06 8.98
C VAL A 93 -6.68 -0.53 9.03
N PHE A 94 -7.41 0.12 8.12
CA PHE A 94 -7.57 1.57 8.09
C PHE A 94 -8.93 1.97 7.53
N GLU A 95 -9.33 3.20 7.83
CA GLU A 95 -10.47 3.87 7.24
C GLU A 95 -9.99 5.13 6.50
N THR A 96 -10.44 5.32 5.27
CA THR A 96 -10.19 6.55 4.54
C THR A 96 -11.23 7.60 4.97
N ILE A 97 -10.77 8.70 5.55
CA ILE A 97 -11.60 9.82 5.99
C ILE A 97 -11.45 10.96 4.98
N ASP A 98 -12.56 11.35 4.38
CA ASP A 98 -12.65 12.48 3.48
C ASP A 98 -13.14 13.74 4.23
N PHE A 99 -12.30 14.78 4.28
CA PHE A 99 -12.64 16.10 4.82
C PHE A 99 -13.05 17.10 3.71
N GLY A 100 -13.37 16.61 2.52
CA GLY A 100 -13.71 17.36 1.30
C GLY A 100 -12.51 17.96 0.57
N LYS A 101 -11.50 18.44 1.30
CA LYS A 101 -10.29 19.09 0.75
C LYS A 101 -9.01 18.32 1.01
N SER A 102 -9.09 17.28 1.82
CA SER A 102 -7.99 16.40 2.16
C SER A 102 -8.55 15.03 2.51
N ILE A 103 -7.89 13.99 2.03
CA ILE A 103 -8.12 12.62 2.45
C ILE A 103 -7.00 12.23 3.40
N THR A 104 -7.35 11.51 4.47
CA THR A 104 -6.37 10.89 5.36
C THR A 104 -6.82 9.49 5.72
N ASP A 105 -5.86 8.62 6.00
CA ASP A 105 -6.16 7.29 6.52
C ASP A 105 -6.08 7.29 8.05
N TYR A 106 -7.13 6.79 8.69
CA TYR A 106 -7.22 6.55 10.12
C TYR A 106 -6.98 5.08 10.40
N TYR A 107 -6.07 4.74 11.31
CA TYR A 107 -5.72 3.37 11.66
C TYR A 107 -6.27 3.05 13.07
N PRO A 108 -7.41 2.33 13.20
CA PRO A 108 -8.13 2.20 14.47
C PRO A 108 -7.29 1.64 15.63
N ARG A 109 -6.33 0.76 15.34
CA ARG A 109 -5.47 0.14 16.36
C ARG A 109 -4.32 1.01 16.83
N TYR A 110 -4.03 2.12 16.14
CA TYR A 110 -2.84 2.93 16.37
C TYR A 110 -3.15 4.40 16.68
N HIS A 111 -4.25 4.94 16.14
CA HIS A 111 -4.57 6.36 16.22
C HIS A 111 -5.46 6.76 17.40
N GLY A 112 -5.89 5.81 18.23
CA GLY A 112 -6.67 6.11 19.44
C GLY A 112 -8.16 6.29 19.17
N ASP A 113 -8.79 7.32 19.75
CA ASP A 113 -10.19 7.61 19.51
C ASP A 113 -10.40 8.27 18.14
N ARG A 114 -11.41 7.79 17.42
CA ARG A 114 -11.69 8.23 16.05
C ARG A 114 -12.18 9.68 15.98
N ASP A 115 -13.03 10.09 16.92
CA ASP A 115 -13.61 11.43 16.92
C ASP A 115 -12.57 12.47 17.33
N GLU A 116 -11.68 12.12 18.27
CA GLU A 116 -10.50 12.92 18.61
C GLU A 116 -9.58 13.09 17.39
N PHE A 117 -9.25 12.00 16.69
CA PHE A 117 -8.44 12.05 15.48
C PHE A 117 -9.07 12.96 14.41
N ILE A 118 -10.37 12.82 14.17
CA ILE A 118 -11.13 13.68 13.24
C ILE A 118 -11.01 15.14 13.65
N LYS A 119 -11.23 15.46 14.92
CA LYS A 119 -11.18 16.83 15.43
C LYS A 119 -9.79 17.47 15.28
N GLU A 120 -8.72 16.70 15.42
CA GLU A 120 -7.34 17.17 15.22
C GLU A 120 -6.99 17.44 13.76
N HIS A 121 -7.58 16.67 12.83
CA HIS A 121 -7.22 16.70 11.41
C HIS A 121 -8.16 17.56 10.55
N GLN A 122 -9.41 17.74 10.98
CA GLN A 122 -10.42 18.59 10.33
C GLN A 122 -9.99 20.08 10.14
N PRO A 123 -9.26 20.74 11.06
CA PRO A 123 -8.89 22.15 10.91
C PRO A 123 -7.89 22.43 9.78
N LYS A 124 -7.16 21.40 9.30
CA LYS A 124 -6.15 21.55 8.24
C LYS A 124 -6.75 21.61 6.82
N ALA A 125 -8.04 21.29 6.68
CA ALA A 125 -8.76 21.36 5.41
C ALA A 125 -9.26 22.77 5.05
N ALA A 126 -9.01 23.83 5.84
CA ALA A 126 -9.66 25.13 5.67
C ALA A 126 -9.06 26.08 4.58
N GLY A 127 -8.04 25.67 3.81
CA GLY A 127 -7.47 26.48 2.71
C GLY A 127 -8.22 26.34 1.37
N PRO A 128 -8.11 27.29 0.42
CA PRO A 128 -8.57 27.05 -0.96
C PRO A 128 -7.75 25.92 -1.59
N ILE A 129 -8.43 24.95 -2.20
CA ILE A 129 -7.78 23.86 -2.96
C ILE A 129 -7.31 24.43 -4.29
N THR A 130 -6.07 24.18 -4.67
CA THR A 130 -5.58 24.48 -6.02
C THR A 130 -6.09 23.45 -7.03
N GLU A 131 -6.13 23.82 -8.31
CA GLU A 131 -6.59 22.93 -9.38
C GLU A 131 -5.73 21.65 -9.51
N SER A 132 -4.42 21.73 -9.19
CA SER A 132 -3.53 20.56 -9.20
C SER A 132 -3.77 19.62 -8.01
N GLU A 133 -4.15 20.16 -6.85
CA GLU A 133 -4.54 19.38 -5.67
C GLU A 133 -5.88 18.66 -5.92
N ALA A 134 -6.84 19.30 -6.59
CA ALA A 134 -8.10 18.66 -6.99
C ALA A 134 -7.92 17.49 -7.99
N GLN A 135 -6.97 17.61 -8.92
CA GLN A 135 -6.63 16.52 -9.85
C GLN A 135 -5.95 15.35 -9.14
N ARG A 136 -5.02 15.62 -8.21
CA ARG A 136 -4.41 14.59 -7.35
C ARG A 136 -5.44 13.90 -6.46
N PHE A 137 -6.38 14.66 -5.92
CA PHE A 137 -7.49 14.16 -5.11
C PHE A 137 -8.42 13.23 -5.90
N THR A 138 -8.74 13.59 -7.15
CA THR A 138 -9.56 12.76 -8.04
C THR A 138 -8.86 11.44 -8.37
N ALA A 139 -7.54 11.43 -8.59
CA ALA A 139 -6.78 10.21 -8.87
C ALA A 139 -6.71 9.27 -7.65
N LEU A 140 -6.62 9.81 -6.43
CA LEU A 140 -6.66 9.04 -5.19
C LEU A 140 -8.05 8.45 -4.89
N LEU A 141 -9.12 9.04 -5.42
CA LEU A 141 -10.49 8.54 -5.27
C LEU A 141 -10.91 7.55 -6.37
N GLN A 142 -10.11 7.40 -7.44
CA GLN A 142 -10.35 6.46 -8.53
C GLN A 142 -9.88 5.03 -8.25
N PHE A 143 -9.57 4.68 -6.99
CA PHE A 143 -9.49 3.27 -6.64
C PHE A 143 -10.88 2.65 -6.80
N PRO A 144 -11.02 1.52 -7.52
CA PRO A 144 -12.32 0.90 -7.73
C PRO A 144 -12.95 0.57 -6.37
N THR A 145 -14.10 1.17 -6.10
CA THR A 145 -15.02 0.69 -5.06
C THR A 145 -15.53 -0.69 -5.50
N PRO A 146 -15.64 -1.70 -4.62
CA PRO A 146 -15.96 -3.07 -5.00
C PRO A 146 -17.33 -3.31 -5.67
N ASP A 147 -18.18 -2.29 -5.83
CA ASP A 147 -19.58 -2.48 -6.23
C ASP A 147 -19.92 -1.91 -7.63
N GLU A 148 -19.28 -2.42 -8.67
CA GLU A 148 -19.97 -2.48 -9.98
C GLU A 148 -19.99 -3.93 -10.49
N PRO A 149 -21.14 -4.61 -10.45
CA PRO A 149 -21.26 -5.94 -11.01
C PRO A 149 -21.03 -5.84 -12.53
N HIS A 150 -19.91 -6.40 -12.98
CA HIS A 150 -19.69 -6.65 -14.40
C HIS A 150 -20.79 -7.59 -14.89
N GLY A 151 -21.82 -7.01 -15.50
CA GLY A 151 -22.85 -7.75 -16.21
C GLY A 151 -22.21 -8.70 -17.22
N PRO A 152 -22.79 -9.89 -17.45
CA PRO A 152 -22.18 -10.90 -18.30
C PRO A 152 -21.98 -10.32 -19.70
N GLN A 153 -20.72 -10.23 -20.14
CA GLN A 153 -20.41 -10.02 -21.54
C GLN A 153 -20.87 -11.25 -22.30
N GLY A 154 -21.99 -11.09 -23.01
CA GLY A 154 -22.55 -12.10 -23.90
C GLY A 154 -21.49 -12.54 -24.89
N GLY A 155 -21.13 -13.82 -24.83
CA GLY A 155 -20.41 -14.47 -25.90
C GLY A 155 -21.32 -14.58 -27.11
N ASP A 156 -21.00 -13.85 -28.16
CA ASP A 156 -21.48 -14.21 -29.49
C ASP A 156 -20.56 -15.30 -30.04
N ALA A 157 -21.16 -16.48 -30.16
CA ALA A 157 -20.65 -17.58 -30.94
C ALA A 157 -20.81 -17.25 -32.43
N ALA A 158 -19.72 -17.40 -33.19
CA ALA A 158 -19.75 -17.71 -34.61
C ALA A 158 -18.51 -18.54 -34.96
#